data_AF-A0A943RDU8-F1
#
_entry.id   AF-A0A943RDU8-F1
#
_cell.length_a   1.000
_cell.length_b   1.000
_cell.length_c   1.000
_cell.angle_alpha   90.00
_cell.angle_beta   90.00
_cell.angle_gamma   90.00
#
_symmetry.space_group_name_H-M   'P 1'
#
loop_
_entity.id
_entity.type
_entity.pdbx_description
1 polymer ?
#
loop_
_entity_poly.entity_id
_entity_poly.type
_entity_poly.pdbx_seq_one_letter_code
_entity_poly.pdbx_strand_id
1 'polypeptide(L)' 'VLVGVTLREKKSGEYKVSLRTQEPVNAAQICALFDGGGHACAAGCTLAGPAELATERIVAAIGDYLDQGKGDGQ' A
#
# COMPACT_ATOMS: atom_id res chain seq x y z
N VAL A 1 -6.27 5.30 13.32
CA VAL A 1 -5.67 5.17 11.97
C VAL A 1 -5.63 3.69 11.61
N LEU A 2 -6.29 3.27 10.53
CA LEU A 2 -6.36 1.87 10.10
C LEU A 2 -5.20 1.49 9.16
N VAL A 3 -4.74 2.45 8.36
CA VAL A 3 -3.65 2.30 7.39
C VAL A 3 -2.73 3.52 7.48
N GLY A 4 -1.43 3.27 7.61
CA GLY A 4 -0.37 4.27 7.56
C GLY A 4 0.54 3.98 6.38
N VAL A 5 0.89 5.02 5.62
CA VAL A 5 1.75 4.93 4.44
C VAL A 5 2.93 5.87 4.62
N THR A 6 4.13 5.39 4.31
CA THR A 6 5.34 6.22 4.27
C THR A 6 6.02 6.03 2.93
N LEU A 7 6.21 7.12 2.20
CA LEU A 7 6.97 7.14 0.95
C LEU A 7 8.37 7.70 1.23
N ARG A 8 9.39 7.01 0.73
CA ARG A 8 10.78 7.45 0.82
C ARG A 8 11.41 7.45 -0.56
N GLU A 9 11.77 8.65 -1.02
CA GLU A 9 12.52 8.83 -2.25
C GLU A 9 13.91 8.19 -2.14
N LYS A 10 14.32 7.46 -3.18
CA LYS A 10 15.68 7.00 -3.40
C LYS A 10 16.34 7.83 -4.51
N LYS A 11 17.67 7.93 -4.43
CA LYS A 11 18.53 8.62 -5.42
C LYS A 11 18.36 8.15 -6.87
N SER A 12 17.83 6.94 -7.10
CA SER A 12 17.59 6.40 -8.44
C SER A 12 16.26 6.87 -9.08
N GLY A 13 15.49 7.75 -8.44
CA GLY A 13 14.15 8.12 -8.91
C GLY A 13 13.08 7.06 -8.58
N GLU A 14 13.39 6.16 -7.66
CA GLU A 14 12.46 5.16 -7.13
C GLU A 14 11.95 5.61 -5.77
N TYR A 15 10.69 5.31 -5.47
CA TYR A 15 10.12 5.54 -4.16
C TYR A 15 9.86 4.21 -3.47
N LYS A 16 10.47 4.06 -2.29
CA LYS A 16 10.18 2.96 -1.40
C LYS A 16 8.94 3.32 -0.59
N VAL A 17 7.88 2.54 -0.75
CA VAL A 17 6.65 2.70 0.02
C VAL A 17 6.63 1.66 1.12
N SER A 18 6.31 2.08 2.33
CA SER A 18 6.11 1.21 3.48
C SER A 18 4.69 1.43 4.01
N LEU A 19 3.92 0.35 4.01
CA LEU A 19 2.55 0.32 4.49
C LEU A 19 2.51 -0.38 5.85
N ARG A 20 1.80 0.23 6.78
CA ARG A 20 1.48 -0.31 8.10
C ARG A 20 -0.03 -0.32 8.24
N THR A 21 -0.61 -1.49 8.40
CA THR A 21 -2.06 -1.64 8.60
C THR A 21 -2.31 -2.30 9.94
N GLN A 22 -3.54 -2.14 10.42
CA GLN A 22 -4.04 -2.86 11.59
C GLN A 22 -5.20 -3.76 11.18
N GLU A 23 -5.42 -4.83 11.92
CA GLU A 23 -6.58 -5.71 11.71
C GLU A 23 -7.89 -4.90 11.65
N PRO A 24 -8.79 -5.21 10.70
CA PRO A 24 -8.77 -6.35 9.77
C PRO A 24 -8.05 -6.12 8.42
N VAL A 25 -7.36 -4.98 8.24
CA VAL A 25 -6.78 -4.59 6.94
C VAL A 25 -5.43 -5.26 6.68
N ASN A 26 -5.26 -5.87 5.50
CA ASN A 26 -4.09 -6.65 5.13
C ASN A 26 -3.14 -5.87 4.19
N ALA A 27 -2.06 -5.29 4.73
CA ALA A 27 -1.04 -4.56 3.97
C ALA A 27 -0.38 -5.41 2.88
N ALA A 28 -0.18 -6.70 3.15
CA ALA A 28 0.45 -7.62 2.21
C ALA A 28 -0.32 -7.71 0.89
N GLN A 29 -1.65 -7.76 0.92
CA GLN A 29 -2.48 -7.81 -0.28
C GLN A 29 -2.38 -6.52 -1.09
N ILE A 30 -2.41 -5.36 -0.43
CA ILE A 30 -2.28 -4.06 -1.09
C ILE A 30 -0.90 -3.93 -1.75
N CYS A 31 0.17 -4.30 -1.04
CA CYS A 31 1.52 -4.27 -1.61
C CYS A 31 1.72 -5.29 -2.73
N ALA A 32 1.05 -6.44 -2.71
CA ALA A 32 1.15 -7.46 -3.75
C ALA A 32 0.67 -6.94 -5.12
N LEU A 33 -0.26 -5.98 -5.16
CA LEU A 33 -0.70 -5.31 -6.40
C LEU A 33 0.41 -4.48 -7.06
N PHE A 34 1.44 -4.11 -6.30
CA PHE A 34 2.55 -3.25 -6.73
C PHE A 34 3.87 -4.00 -6.82
N ASP A 35 3.82 -5.32 -7.03
CA ASP A 35 5.01 -6.19 -7.03
C ASP A 35 5.78 -6.12 -5.70
N GLY A 36 5.08 -5.74 -4.61
CA GLY A 36 5.60 -5.70 -3.26
C GLY A 36 5.22 -6.93 -2.45
N GLY A 37 5.60 -6.92 -1.17
CA GLY A 37 5.30 -8.02 -0.27
C GLY A 37 5.58 -7.69 1.19
N GLY A 38 5.16 -8.60 2.07
CA GLY A 38 5.38 -8.48 3.50
C GLY A 38 4.34 -9.25 4.32
N HIS A 39 4.04 -8.72 5.50
CA HIS A 39 3.09 -9.26 6.46
C HIS A 39 1.76 -8.51 6.42
N ALA A 40 0.72 -9.14 6.99
CA ALA A 40 -0.61 -8.56 7.06
C ALA A 40 -0.64 -7.17 7.70
N CYS A 41 0.16 -6.92 8.74
CA CYS A 41 0.22 -5.62 9.41
C CYS A 41 1.31 -4.68 8.85
N ALA A 42 2.21 -5.19 8.00
CA ALA A 42 3.39 -4.47 7.57
C ALA A 42 3.94 -5.01 6.25
N ALA A 43 3.81 -4.23 5.18
CA ALA A 43 4.32 -4.59 3.87
C ALA A 43 5.01 -3.41 3.21
N GLY A 44 5.77 -3.69 2.16
CA GLY A 44 6.44 -2.65 1.38
C GLY A 44 6.45 -2.98 -0.10
N CYS A 45 6.42 -1.94 -0.92
CA CYS A 45 6.60 -2.02 -2.35
C CYS A 45 7.56 -0.92 -2.80
N THR A 46 8.12 -1.08 -4.00
CA THR A 46 8.96 -0.05 -4.62
C THR A 46 8.25 0.39 -5.89
N LEU A 47 8.01 1.69 -5.99
CA LEU A 47 7.36 2.30 -7.15
C LEU A 47 8.39 3.13 -7.91
N ALA A 48 8.53 2.87 -9.20
CA ALA A 48 9.30 3.72 -10.09
C ALA A 48 8.43 4.91 -10.54
N GLY A 49 9.00 6.12 -10.54
CA GLY A 49 8.30 7.35 -10.92
C GLY A 49 8.24 8.38 -9.79
N PRO A 50 7.59 9.53 -10.02
CA PRO A 50 7.54 10.64 -9.06
C PRO A 50 6.64 10.33 -7.83
N ALA A 51 6.84 11.08 -6.75
CA ALA A 51 6.08 10.96 -5.50
C ALA A 51 4.55 11.04 -5.70
N GLU A 52 4.08 11.90 -6.60
CA GLU A 52 2.65 12.03 -6.92
C GLU A 52 2.07 10.72 -7.44
N LEU A 53 2.69 10.13 -8.46
CA LEU A 53 2.23 8.87 -9.05
C LEU A 53 2.26 7.72 -8.03
N ALA A 54 3.29 7.69 -7.17
CA ALA A 54 3.37 6.72 -6.09
C ALA A 54 2.22 6.89 -5.07
N THR A 55 1.86 8.13 -4.75
CA THR A 55 0.79 8.45 -3.82
C THR A 55 -0.57 8.11 -4.42
N GLU A 56 -0.87 8.53 -5.64
CA GLU A 56 -2.13 8.24 -6.32
C GLU A 56 -2.38 6.74 -6.44
N ARG A 57 -1.36 5.97 -6.86
CA ARG A 57 -1.46 4.51 -6.97
C ARG A 57 -1.78 3.86 -5.63
N ILE A 58 -1.08 4.24 -4.57
CA ILE A 58 -1.29 3.66 -3.24
C ILE A 58 -2.65 4.06 -2.66
N VAL A 59 -3.05 5.33 -2.78
CA VAL A 59 -4.36 5.80 -2.31
C VAL A 59 -5.48 5.09 -3.05
N ALA A 60 -5.38 4.93 -4.37
CA ALA A 60 -6.36 4.21 -5.18
C ALA A 60 -6.48 2.74 -4.73
N ALA A 61 -5.36 2.03 -4.56
CA ALA A 61 -5.39 0.63 -4.13
C ALA A 61 -5.90 0.44 -2.69
N ILE A 62 -5.57 1.36 -1.76
CA ILE A 62 -6.13 1.32 -0.40
C ILE A 62 -7.64 1.57 -0.46
N GLY A 63 -8.09 2.55 -1.25
CA GLY A 63 -9.50 2.86 -1.42
C GLY A 63 -10.29 1.66 -1.96
N ASP A 64 -9.79 1.04 -3.02
CA ASP A 64 -10.36 -0.16 -3.62
C ASP A 64 -10.39 -1.35 -2.64
N TYR A 65 -9.30 -1.57 -1.90
CA TYR A 65 -9.23 -2.61 -0.88
C TYR A 65 -10.24 -2.41 0.26
N LEU A 66 -10.42 -1.16 0.72
CA LEU A 66 -11.38 -0.83 1.77
C LEU A 66 -12.83 -0.92 1.28
N ASP A 67 -13.08 -0.64 -0.01
CA ASP A 67 -14.40 -0.80 -0.63
C ASP A 67 -14.76 -2.29 -0.76
N GLN A 68 -13.84 -3.11 -1.26
CA GLN A 68 -13.99 -4.57 -1.34
C GLN A 68 -14.15 -5.23 0.04
N GLY A 69 -13.45 -4.72 1.06
CA GLY A 69 -13.55 -5.20 2.44
C GLY A 69 -14.90 -4.97 3.13
N LYS A 70 -15.81 -4.19 2.51
CA LYS A 70 -17.18 -3.99 3.00
C LYS A 70 -18.16 -5.07 2.49
N GLY A 71 -17.67 -6.01 1.68
CA GLY A 71 -18.48 -7.02 0.98
C GLY A 71 -18.46 -8.44 1.55
N ASP A 72 -17.70 -8.75 2.62
CA ASP A 72 -17.74 -10.08 3.24
C ASP A 72 -18.81 -10.14 4.33
N GLY A 73 -20.06 -10.04 3.87
CA GLY A 73 -21.18 -10.68 4.53
C GLY A 73 -21.21 -12.15 4.10
N GLN A 74 -20.58 -13.02 4.87
CA GLN A 74 -20.84 -14.45 4.86
C GLN A 74 -21.56 -14.84 6.15
#